data_AF-A0A1F7VH09-F1
#
_entry.id   AF-A0A1F7VH09-F1
#
_cell.length_a   1.000
_cell.length_b   1.000
_cell.length_c   1.000
_cell.angle_alpha   90.00
_cell.angle_beta   90.00
_cell.angle_gamma   90.00
#
_symmetry.space_group_name_H-M   'P 1'
#
loop_
_entity.id
_entity.type
_entity.pdbx_description
1 polymer ?
#
loop_
_entity_poly.entity_id
_entity_poly.type
_entity_poly.pdbx_seq_one_letter_code
_entity_poly.pdbx_strand_id
1 'polypeptide(L)'
;MPIKLFNTKTHKKELFKPLKKTVGLYTCGPTVYNYAHIGNLRTYVFEDLLKRALRGAGYRVKHVMNITDVGHLTDDADLGEDKMEAGARREGKTAWNIAKFYTKKFQKDLRALNILFPDVWCRATDHIKEQIALIRTLERKGYTYLTSDGVYFDTKKFRAYGALVGKEGLRGLQEGARVEKHPEKRNATDFALWKLSPSTGSGQKRQMEWPSPWGVGFPGWHIECSAMSMKYLGTTLDIHCGGIDHIPIHHTNEIAQSEAATGKPFARYWLHGEFLTVDSGRMGKSEGNFIPLHLLIERRINPLAYRYLLLQTHYRKPLMFSWEALLSAELGYRNLIAHVVALQPKTTTDKTLIAKVQRAFEDDLNAPEALAAVWVALKSATPPSQKTVFALDAWFGLDLKKASLKKKTRVPAAIKKLLEERETARAEKKWQLADELRAQILETGWQVGDSSGGSVVYKG
;
A
#
# COMPACT_ATOMS: atom_id res chain seq x y z
N MET A 1 -15.74 -9.92 -18.90
CA MET A 1 -15.68 -11.34 -18.47
C MET A 1 -15.74 -11.33 -16.95
N PRO A 2 -16.02 -12.44 -16.26
CA PRO A 2 -16.02 -12.41 -14.80
C PRO A 2 -14.57 -12.25 -14.28
N ILE A 3 -14.38 -11.38 -13.28
CA ILE A 3 -13.06 -11.11 -12.67
C ILE A 3 -12.49 -12.41 -12.09
N LYS A 4 -11.20 -12.65 -12.32
CA LYS A 4 -10.38 -13.67 -11.66
C LYS A 4 -9.33 -13.00 -10.79
N LEU A 5 -9.16 -13.45 -9.56
CA LEU A 5 -8.18 -12.92 -8.62
C LEU A 5 -7.33 -14.07 -8.08
N PHE A 6 -6.02 -13.86 -7.93
CA PHE A 6 -5.17 -14.81 -7.22
C PHE A 6 -5.46 -14.74 -5.73
N ASN A 7 -5.87 -15.88 -5.17
CA ASN A 7 -6.19 -16.00 -3.76
C ASN A 7 -5.01 -16.65 -3.02
N THR A 8 -4.37 -15.90 -2.13
CA THR A 8 -3.25 -16.40 -1.32
C THR A 8 -3.62 -17.66 -0.56
N LYS A 9 -4.86 -17.78 -0.08
CA LYS A 9 -5.32 -18.96 0.68
C LYS A 9 -5.28 -20.26 -0.13
N THR A 10 -5.44 -20.19 -1.45
CA THR A 10 -5.53 -21.38 -2.32
C THR A 10 -4.41 -21.46 -3.36
N HIS A 11 -3.57 -20.44 -3.44
CA HIS A 11 -2.49 -20.30 -4.41
C HIS A 11 -2.93 -20.43 -5.87
N LYS A 12 -4.16 -20.01 -6.19
CA LYS A 12 -4.73 -20.11 -7.55
C LYS A 12 -5.47 -18.83 -7.92
N LYS A 13 -5.54 -18.55 -9.23
CA LYS A 13 -6.48 -17.56 -9.76
C LYS A 13 -7.89 -18.16 -9.71
N GLU A 14 -8.78 -17.50 -8.98
CA GLU A 14 -10.15 -17.94 -8.74
C GLU A 14 -11.14 -16.96 -9.32
N LEU A 15 -12.27 -17.46 -9.80
CA LEU A 15 -13.39 -16.61 -10.19
C LEU A 15 -13.89 -15.83 -8.97
N PHE A 16 -13.90 -14.50 -9.05
CA PHE A 16 -14.42 -13.65 -7.99
C PHE A 16 -15.95 -13.74 -7.96
N LYS A 17 -16.49 -14.14 -6.80
CA LYS A 17 -17.93 -14.23 -6.53
C LYS A 17 -18.23 -13.52 -5.21
N PRO A 18 -18.97 -12.40 -5.21
CA PRO A 18 -19.25 -11.69 -3.97
C PRO A 18 -20.25 -12.47 -3.10
N LEU A 19 -20.23 -12.19 -1.79
CA LEU A 19 -21.16 -12.66 -0.77
C LEU A 19 -22.54 -12.03 -0.94
N LYS A 20 -22.57 -10.75 -1.33
CA LYS A 20 -23.78 -9.92 -1.43
C LYS A 20 -23.68 -9.02 -2.67
N LYS A 21 -24.73 -8.23 -2.93
CA LYS A 21 -24.73 -7.22 -4.02
C LYS A 21 -23.65 -6.13 -3.86
N THR A 22 -23.18 -5.89 -2.65
CA THR A 22 -22.10 -4.93 -2.34
C THR A 22 -20.90 -5.72 -1.84
N VAL A 23 -19.76 -5.52 -2.48
CA VAL A 23 -18.47 -6.16 -2.15
C VAL A 23 -17.89 -5.50 -0.90
N GLY A 24 -17.65 -6.28 0.15
CA GLY A 24 -16.93 -5.84 1.34
C GLY A 24 -15.41 -6.00 1.16
N LEU A 25 -14.71 -4.88 0.97
CA LEU A 25 -13.25 -4.85 0.82
C LEU A 25 -12.63 -4.28 2.10
N TYR A 26 -11.77 -5.05 2.76
CA TYR A 26 -10.92 -4.57 3.85
C TYR A 26 -9.46 -4.51 3.41
N THR A 27 -8.78 -3.43 3.75
CA THR A 27 -7.35 -3.22 3.47
C THR A 27 -6.67 -2.79 4.76
N CYS A 28 -5.59 -3.46 5.17
CA CYS A 28 -4.80 -3.00 6.32
C CYS A 28 -4.15 -1.64 6.00
N GLY A 29 -4.43 -0.63 6.83
CA GLY A 29 -3.88 0.70 6.71
C GLY A 29 -2.60 0.92 7.53
N PRO A 30 -2.09 2.17 7.58
CA PRO A 30 -0.79 2.46 8.15
C PRO A 30 -0.82 2.62 9.68
N THR A 31 0.32 2.35 10.31
CA THR A 31 0.65 2.87 11.65
C THR A 31 1.12 4.32 11.55
N VAL A 32 0.41 5.25 12.18
CA VAL A 32 0.56 6.70 11.97
C VAL A 32 1.51 7.38 12.96
N TYR A 33 2.71 6.82 13.15
CA TYR A 33 3.79 7.37 13.98
C TYR A 33 4.90 8.10 13.19
N ASN A 34 4.88 7.95 11.86
CA ASN A 34 5.78 8.62 10.91
C ASN A 34 5.13 8.65 9.51
N TYR A 35 5.78 9.29 8.53
CA TYR A 35 5.39 9.24 7.13
C TYR A 35 5.36 7.79 6.60
N ALA A 36 4.47 7.54 5.64
CA ALA A 36 4.55 6.36 4.78
C ALA A 36 5.69 6.54 3.77
N HIS A 37 6.40 5.45 3.45
CA HIS A 37 7.34 5.45 2.32
C HIS A 37 6.69 4.95 1.04
N ILE A 38 7.36 5.18 -0.09
CA ILE A 38 6.89 4.73 -1.40
C ILE A 38 6.64 3.22 -1.45
N GLY A 39 7.43 2.42 -0.73
CA GLY A 39 7.16 0.98 -0.55
C GLY A 39 5.80 0.67 0.08
N ASN A 40 5.36 1.40 1.11
CA ASN A 40 3.99 1.24 1.63
C ASN A 40 2.96 1.70 0.60
N LEU A 41 3.23 2.83 -0.07
CA LEU A 41 2.34 3.43 -1.06
C LEU A 41 2.11 2.54 -2.27
N ARG A 42 3.06 1.65 -2.60
CA ARG A 42 2.88 0.61 -3.62
C ARG A 42 1.67 -0.28 -3.31
N THR A 43 1.54 -0.74 -2.06
CA THR A 43 0.42 -1.59 -1.64
C THR A 43 -0.91 -0.86 -1.85
N TYR A 44 -1.00 0.40 -1.38
CA TYR A 44 -2.22 1.19 -1.52
C TYR A 44 -2.58 1.52 -2.98
N VAL A 45 -1.60 1.62 -3.90
CA VAL A 45 -1.86 1.72 -5.34
C VAL A 45 -2.48 0.42 -5.87
N PHE A 46 -1.99 -0.76 -5.46
CA PHE A 46 -2.59 -2.03 -5.89
C PHE A 46 -4.04 -2.17 -5.41
N GLU A 47 -4.30 -1.81 -4.15
CA GLU A 47 -5.65 -1.85 -3.57
C GLU A 47 -6.61 -0.90 -4.29
N ASP A 48 -6.11 0.26 -4.72
CA ASP A 48 -6.86 1.19 -5.56
C ASP A 48 -7.17 0.59 -6.94
N LEU A 49 -6.22 -0.11 -7.58
CA LEU A 49 -6.47 -0.82 -8.83
C LEU A 49 -7.55 -1.89 -8.66
N LEU A 50 -7.52 -2.63 -7.56
CA LEU A 50 -8.57 -3.60 -7.21
C LEU A 50 -9.93 -2.92 -7.09
N LYS A 51 -10.03 -1.85 -6.30
CA LYS A 51 -11.29 -1.09 -6.13
C LYS A 51 -11.81 -0.56 -7.46
N ARG A 52 -10.93 -0.02 -8.31
CA ARG A 52 -11.27 0.48 -9.65
C ARG A 52 -11.73 -0.65 -10.59
N ALA A 53 -11.06 -1.80 -10.58
CA ALA A 53 -11.44 -2.96 -11.38
C ALA A 53 -12.81 -3.51 -10.98
N LEU A 54 -13.09 -3.65 -9.67
CA LEU A 54 -14.39 -4.07 -9.15
C LEU A 54 -15.50 -3.10 -9.59
N ARG A 55 -15.28 -1.79 -9.44
CA ARG A 55 -16.23 -0.76 -9.88
C ARG A 55 -16.43 -0.78 -11.40
N GLY A 56 -15.35 -0.95 -12.16
CA GLY A 56 -15.40 -1.06 -13.62
C GLY A 56 -16.18 -2.29 -14.11
N ALA A 57 -16.20 -3.37 -13.33
CA ALA A 57 -17.04 -4.54 -13.56
C ALA A 57 -18.48 -4.39 -13.04
N GLY A 58 -18.87 -3.19 -12.57
CA GLY A 58 -20.23 -2.88 -12.13
C GLY A 58 -20.54 -3.20 -10.67
N TYR A 59 -19.56 -3.62 -9.87
CA TYR A 59 -19.79 -3.88 -8.44
C TYR A 59 -19.87 -2.57 -7.64
N ARG A 60 -20.80 -2.53 -6.69
CA ARG A 60 -20.73 -1.57 -5.58
C ARG A 60 -19.72 -2.09 -4.56
N VAL A 61 -18.77 -1.26 -4.15
CA VAL A 61 -17.72 -1.63 -3.20
C VAL A 61 -17.92 -0.81 -1.93
N LYS A 62 -17.92 -1.48 -0.76
CA LYS A 62 -17.77 -0.85 0.55
C LYS A 62 -16.36 -1.16 1.03
N HIS A 63 -15.48 -0.17 0.90
CA HIS A 63 -14.07 -0.26 1.26
C HIS A 63 -13.85 0.30 2.66
N VAL A 64 -13.30 -0.53 3.54
CA VAL A 64 -12.93 -0.18 4.92
C VAL A 64 -11.42 -0.29 5.06
N MET A 65 -10.78 0.71 5.63
CA MET A 65 -9.36 0.73 5.91
C MET A 65 -9.14 1.22 7.34
N ASN A 66 -8.33 0.52 8.12
CA ASN A 66 -7.98 0.99 9.44
C ASN A 66 -6.94 2.10 9.41
N ILE A 67 -6.89 2.87 10.49
CA ILE A 67 -5.73 3.66 10.88
C ILE A 67 -5.27 3.10 12.22
N THR A 68 -4.05 2.59 12.26
CA THR A 68 -3.43 2.13 13.49
C THR A 68 -2.83 3.35 14.19
N ASP A 69 -3.66 3.98 15.02
CA ASP A 69 -3.33 5.16 15.83
C ASP A 69 -3.12 4.85 17.32
N VAL A 70 -3.07 3.57 17.67
CA VAL A 70 -2.64 3.08 18.97
C VAL A 70 -1.13 2.80 18.90
N GLY A 71 -0.44 2.97 20.02
CA GLY A 71 0.94 2.54 20.13
C GLY A 71 1.07 1.02 20.15
N HIS A 72 1.95 0.48 19.32
CA HIS A 72 2.36 -0.94 19.35
C HIS A 72 3.84 -1.05 19.63
N LEU A 73 4.22 -2.18 20.21
CA LEU A 73 5.61 -2.49 20.51
C LEU A 73 6.39 -2.70 19.21
N THR A 74 7.70 -2.43 19.24
CA THR A 74 8.56 -2.45 18.05
C THR A 74 8.75 -3.82 17.43
N ASP A 75 8.66 -4.88 18.24
CA ASP A 75 8.94 -6.26 17.87
C ASP A 75 7.66 -7.08 17.62
N ASP A 76 7.72 -7.97 16.63
CA ASP A 76 6.68 -8.95 16.30
C ASP A 76 6.43 -9.96 17.43
N ALA A 77 7.37 -10.11 18.38
CA ALA A 77 7.16 -10.91 19.59
C ALA A 77 6.41 -10.19 20.73
N ASP A 78 5.87 -9.00 20.49
CA ASP A 78 5.23 -8.14 21.51
C ASP A 78 6.23 -7.63 22.57
N LEU A 79 7.44 -7.27 22.13
CA LEU A 79 8.54 -6.71 22.94
C LEU A 79 9.02 -5.35 22.38
N GLY A 80 9.70 -4.56 23.22
CA GLY A 80 10.34 -3.30 22.82
C GLY A 80 9.54 -2.03 23.10
N GLU A 81 9.93 -0.93 22.47
CA GLU A 81 9.37 0.40 22.72
C GLU A 81 8.08 0.63 21.94
N ASP A 82 7.17 1.44 22.48
CA ASP A 82 5.98 1.87 21.76
C ASP A 82 6.32 2.82 20.58
N LYS A 83 6.00 2.42 19.34
CA LYS A 83 6.29 3.21 18.14
C LYS A 83 5.65 4.61 18.13
N MET A 84 4.43 4.74 18.67
CA MET A 84 3.71 6.01 18.75
C MET A 84 4.31 6.92 19.80
N GLU A 85 4.69 6.38 20.97
CA GLU A 85 5.34 7.17 22.01
C GLU A 85 6.77 7.58 21.64
N ALA A 86 7.51 6.69 20.96
CA ALA A 86 8.81 7.02 20.40
C ALA A 86 8.68 8.17 19.38
N GLY A 87 7.66 8.13 18.52
CA GLY A 87 7.34 9.23 17.60
C GLY A 87 6.92 10.52 18.31
N ALA A 88 6.13 10.41 19.38
CA ALA A 88 5.69 11.52 20.23
C ALA A 88 6.87 12.23 20.91
N ARG A 89 7.79 11.46 21.52
CA ARG A 89 9.03 11.99 22.12
C ARG A 89 9.91 12.67 21.08
N ARG A 90 10.11 12.06 19.92
CA ARG A 90 10.93 12.61 18.82
C ARG A 90 10.48 14.01 18.37
N GLU A 91 9.18 14.29 18.38
CA GLU A 91 8.63 15.55 17.86
C GLU A 91 8.11 16.50 18.93
N GLY A 92 8.24 16.16 20.22
CA GLY A 92 7.69 16.97 21.31
C GLY A 92 6.17 17.13 21.24
N LYS A 93 5.44 16.08 20.83
CA LYS A 93 3.96 16.08 20.69
C LYS A 93 3.35 14.96 21.51
N THR A 94 2.03 15.00 21.74
CA THR A 94 1.28 13.85 22.27
C THR A 94 1.09 12.77 21.20
N ALA A 95 0.90 11.50 21.61
CA ALA A 95 0.62 10.39 20.70
C ALA A 95 -0.61 10.65 19.82
N TRP A 96 -1.65 11.29 20.37
CA TRP A 96 -2.86 11.71 19.63
C TRP A 96 -2.56 12.74 18.55
N ASN A 97 -1.70 13.72 18.85
CA ASN A 97 -1.33 14.75 17.88
C ASN A 97 -0.44 14.19 16.77
N ILE A 98 0.46 13.26 17.09
CA ILE A 98 1.26 12.50 16.11
C ILE A 98 0.34 11.71 15.17
N ALA A 99 -0.57 10.91 15.74
CA ALA A 99 -1.51 10.11 14.97
C ALA A 99 -2.31 10.96 13.99
N LYS A 100 -2.89 12.06 14.49
CA LYS A 100 -3.68 13.00 13.68
C LYS A 100 -2.84 13.65 12.59
N PHE A 101 -1.61 14.04 12.90
CA PHE A 101 -0.70 14.68 11.94
C PHE A 101 -0.35 13.71 10.80
N TYR A 102 0.11 12.49 11.12
CA TYR A 102 0.53 11.53 10.12
C TYR A 102 -0.63 10.89 9.35
N THR A 103 -1.81 10.75 9.96
CA THR A 103 -3.04 10.40 9.23
C THR A 103 -3.32 11.41 8.11
N LYS A 104 -3.22 12.72 8.40
CA LYS A 104 -3.42 13.76 7.38
C LYS A 104 -2.34 13.72 6.29
N LYS A 105 -1.08 13.43 6.65
CA LYS A 105 0.01 13.28 5.68
C LYS A 105 -0.23 12.06 4.77
N PHE A 106 -0.60 10.92 5.33
CA PHE A 106 -0.96 9.73 4.57
C PHE A 106 -2.11 9.99 3.59
N GLN A 107 -3.20 10.63 4.05
CA GLN A 107 -4.31 11.03 3.17
C GLN A 107 -3.89 11.98 2.05
N LYS A 108 -2.93 12.89 2.32
CA LYS A 108 -2.35 13.77 1.29
C LYS A 108 -1.56 12.95 0.26
N ASP A 109 -0.77 11.98 0.71
CA ASP A 109 0.01 11.10 -0.18
C ASP A 109 -0.89 10.25 -1.07
N LEU A 110 -1.95 9.65 -0.51
CA LEU A 110 -2.96 8.92 -1.28
C LEU A 110 -3.61 9.80 -2.34
N ARG A 111 -3.97 11.05 -1.99
CA ARG A 111 -4.54 12.00 -2.95
C ARG A 111 -3.55 12.37 -4.06
N ALA A 112 -2.27 12.56 -3.72
CA ALA A 112 -1.22 12.87 -4.69
C ALA A 112 -1.02 11.72 -5.70
N LEU A 113 -1.22 10.48 -5.26
CA LEU A 113 -1.20 9.27 -6.10
C LEU A 113 -2.55 8.93 -6.75
N ASN A 114 -3.54 9.83 -6.66
CA ASN A 114 -4.89 9.63 -7.19
C ASN A 114 -5.54 8.30 -6.73
N ILE A 115 -5.29 7.90 -5.49
CA ILE A 115 -5.90 6.73 -4.86
C ILE A 115 -7.29 7.11 -4.38
N LEU A 116 -8.28 6.28 -4.73
CA LEU A 116 -9.63 6.40 -4.20
C LEU A 116 -9.63 6.08 -2.70
N PHE A 117 -10.12 7.02 -1.89
CA PHE A 117 -10.21 6.80 -0.45
C PHE A 117 -11.16 5.65 -0.10
N PRO A 118 -10.92 4.98 1.05
CA PRO A 118 -11.90 4.06 1.63
C PRO A 118 -13.19 4.81 1.97
N ASP A 119 -14.29 4.08 1.97
CA ASP A 119 -15.60 4.59 2.37
C ASP A 119 -15.69 4.75 3.89
N VAL A 120 -14.89 3.97 4.64
CA VAL A 120 -14.74 4.07 6.09
C VAL A 120 -13.26 4.06 6.45
N TRP A 121 -12.84 5.11 7.17
CA TRP A 121 -11.58 5.16 7.91
C TRP A 121 -11.86 4.78 9.37
N CYS A 122 -11.41 3.61 9.82
CA CYS A 122 -11.64 3.16 11.19
C CYS A 122 -10.35 3.26 12.02
N ARG A 123 -10.34 4.16 13.01
CA ARG A 123 -9.22 4.29 13.94
C ARG A 123 -9.27 3.20 15.01
N ALA A 124 -8.13 2.59 15.32
CA ALA A 124 -8.05 1.59 16.37
C ALA A 124 -8.52 2.13 17.73
N THR A 125 -8.16 3.38 18.05
CA THR A 125 -8.57 4.05 19.30
C THR A 125 -10.09 4.27 19.42
N ASP A 126 -10.81 4.38 18.31
CA ASP A 126 -12.28 4.54 18.29
C ASP A 126 -13.03 3.21 18.47
N HIS A 127 -12.31 2.08 18.49
CA HIS A 127 -12.88 0.73 18.39
C HIS A 127 -12.45 -0.20 19.55
N ILE A 128 -11.98 0.37 20.66
CA ILE A 128 -11.53 -0.38 21.84
C ILE A 128 -12.64 -1.29 22.39
N LYS A 129 -13.90 -0.83 22.36
CA LYS A 129 -15.05 -1.62 22.84
C LYS A 129 -15.22 -2.91 22.04
N GLU A 130 -15.13 -2.83 20.71
CA GLU A 130 -15.23 -4.00 19.84
C GLU A 130 -14.04 -4.95 19.99
N GLN A 131 -12.85 -4.41 20.19
CA GLN A 131 -11.65 -5.20 20.46
C GLN A 131 -11.79 -5.99 21.77
N ILE A 132 -12.16 -5.33 22.87
CA ILE A 132 -12.44 -6.00 24.16
C ILE A 132 -13.54 -7.05 24.02
N ALA A 133 -14.62 -6.76 23.29
CA ALA A 133 -15.71 -7.69 23.07
C ALA A 133 -15.28 -8.96 22.31
N LEU A 134 -14.39 -8.80 21.33
CA LEU A 134 -13.82 -9.92 20.58
C LEU A 134 -12.93 -10.79 21.49
N ILE A 135 -12.07 -10.18 22.29
CA ILE A 135 -11.20 -10.90 23.25
C ILE A 135 -12.03 -11.66 24.28
N ARG A 136 -13.08 -11.05 24.86
CA ARG A 136 -14.03 -11.75 25.74
C ARG A 136 -14.70 -12.96 25.08
N THR A 137 -14.99 -12.86 23.79
CA THR A 137 -15.57 -13.98 23.04
C THR A 137 -14.57 -15.11 22.87
N LEU A 138 -13.32 -14.79 22.56
CA LEU A 138 -12.22 -15.75 22.48
C LEU A 138 -11.95 -16.43 23.83
N GLU A 139 -11.97 -15.67 24.92
CA GLU A 139 -11.80 -16.15 26.29
C GLU A 139 -12.89 -17.15 26.69
N ARG A 140 -14.16 -16.79 26.49
CA ARG A 140 -15.30 -17.67 26.77
C ARG A 140 -15.28 -18.96 25.93
N LYS A 141 -14.67 -18.91 24.74
CA LYS A 141 -14.45 -20.08 23.88
C LYS A 141 -13.17 -20.86 24.21
N GLY A 142 -12.41 -20.39 25.20
CA GLY A 142 -11.21 -21.05 25.70
C GLY A 142 -9.97 -20.86 24.83
N TYR A 143 -9.93 -19.88 23.91
CA TYR A 143 -8.76 -19.63 23.03
C TYR A 143 -7.70 -18.72 23.66
N THR A 144 -7.94 -18.19 24.85
CA THR A 144 -7.01 -17.25 25.50
C THR A 144 -6.40 -17.84 26.78
N TYR A 145 -5.34 -17.19 27.24
CA TYR A 145 -4.81 -17.34 28.60
C TYR A 145 -4.19 -16.01 29.06
N LEU A 146 -4.03 -15.86 30.37
CA LEU A 146 -3.39 -14.71 31.00
C LEU A 146 -1.91 -14.98 31.24
N THR A 147 -1.10 -13.95 31.09
CA THR A 147 0.30 -13.83 31.52
C THR A 147 0.41 -12.66 32.50
N SER A 148 1.58 -12.45 33.09
CA SER A 148 1.82 -11.30 33.98
C SER A 148 1.65 -9.94 33.28
N ASP A 149 1.72 -9.90 31.96
CA ASP A 149 1.76 -8.68 31.15
C ASP A 149 0.62 -8.57 30.11
N GLY A 150 -0.33 -9.50 30.09
CA GLY A 150 -1.40 -9.47 29.10
C GLY A 150 -2.30 -10.69 28.97
N VAL A 151 -3.20 -10.58 27.99
CA VAL A 151 -4.03 -11.67 27.47
C VAL A 151 -3.43 -12.12 26.15
N TYR A 152 -3.16 -13.41 26.01
CA TYR A 152 -2.56 -14.01 24.83
C TYR A 152 -3.51 -14.99 24.14
N PHE A 153 -3.37 -15.14 22.82
CA PHE A 153 -4.05 -16.17 22.04
C PHE A 153 -3.24 -17.47 22.06
N ASP A 154 -3.88 -18.58 22.42
CA ASP A 154 -3.27 -19.92 22.40
C ASP A 154 -3.41 -20.54 21.00
N THR A 155 -2.37 -20.39 20.19
CA THR A 155 -2.38 -20.82 18.78
C THR A 155 -2.56 -22.33 18.63
N LYS A 156 -2.13 -23.12 19.62
CA LYS A 156 -2.29 -24.59 19.63
C LYS A 156 -3.74 -25.03 19.72
N LYS A 157 -4.63 -24.21 20.30
CA LYS A 157 -6.06 -24.50 20.38
C LYS A 157 -6.80 -24.28 19.06
N PHE A 158 -6.22 -23.54 18.12
CA PHE A 158 -6.79 -23.31 16.80
C PHE A 158 -6.15 -24.24 15.76
N ARG A 159 -6.77 -25.39 15.49
CA ARG A 159 -6.21 -26.43 14.60
C ARG A 159 -5.85 -25.96 13.19
N ALA A 160 -6.50 -24.91 12.69
CA ALA A 160 -6.26 -24.35 11.36
C ALA A 160 -5.22 -23.21 11.35
N TYR A 161 -4.52 -22.97 12.48
CA TYR A 161 -3.50 -21.93 12.58
C TYR A 161 -2.42 -22.10 11.51
N GLY A 162 -2.04 -21.01 10.85
CA GLY A 162 -1.07 -20.97 9.77
C GLY A 162 -1.52 -21.58 8.43
N ALA A 163 -2.82 -21.84 8.24
CA ALA A 163 -3.35 -22.28 6.94
C ALA A 163 -3.03 -21.33 5.78
N LEU A 164 -2.83 -20.02 6.04
CA LEU A 164 -2.49 -19.03 5.03
C LEU A 164 -1.03 -19.10 4.57
N VAL A 165 -0.12 -19.55 5.44
CA VAL A 165 1.33 -19.59 5.18
C VAL A 165 1.83 -20.97 4.78
N GLY A 166 1.00 -22.00 5.01
CA GLY A 166 1.37 -23.39 4.80
C GLY A 166 2.34 -23.92 5.85
N LYS A 167 2.61 -25.23 5.78
CA LYS A 167 3.45 -25.93 6.78
C LYS A 167 4.88 -25.40 6.84
N GLU A 168 5.44 -24.99 5.70
CA GLU A 168 6.81 -24.45 5.62
C GLU A 168 6.91 -23.05 6.23
N GLY A 169 5.95 -22.16 5.96
CA GLY A 169 5.91 -20.84 6.59
C GLY A 169 5.73 -20.92 8.10
N LEU A 170 4.91 -21.86 8.58
CA LEU A 170 4.76 -22.16 10.01
C LEU A 170 6.08 -22.61 10.67
N ARG A 171 6.87 -23.46 10.00
CA ARG A 171 8.20 -23.86 10.51
C ARG A 171 9.14 -22.67 10.61
N GLY A 172 9.16 -21.79 9.61
CA GLY A 172 9.98 -20.57 9.66
C GLY A 172 9.62 -19.64 10.83
N LEU A 173 8.33 -19.58 11.20
CA LEU A 173 7.89 -18.85 12.40
C LEU A 173 8.34 -19.51 13.71
N GLN A 174 8.48 -20.84 13.72
CA GLN A 174 8.97 -21.61 14.86
C GLN A 174 10.50 -21.60 14.97
N GLU A 175 11.21 -21.53 13.84
CA GLU A 175 12.67 -21.56 13.72
C GLU A 175 13.31 -20.16 13.81
N GLY A 176 12.51 -19.10 13.98
CA GLY A 176 12.93 -17.71 14.16
C GLY A 176 13.51 -17.38 15.55
N ALA A 177 14.61 -18.01 15.93
CA ALA A 177 15.41 -17.64 17.11
C ALA A 177 16.26 -16.37 16.85
N ARG A 178 15.62 -15.20 16.76
CA ARG A 178 16.30 -13.89 16.86
C ARG A 178 15.62 -12.90 17.81
N VAL A 179 14.52 -13.30 18.43
CA VAL A 179 13.78 -12.49 19.39
C VAL A 179 13.84 -13.15 20.76
N GLU A 180 14.01 -12.36 21.82
CA GLU A 180 13.92 -12.84 23.20
C GLU A 180 12.61 -13.61 23.39
N LYS A 181 12.72 -14.85 23.87
CA LYS A 181 11.53 -15.66 24.19
C LYS A 181 10.79 -14.97 25.32
N HIS A 182 9.56 -14.54 25.07
CA HIS A 182 8.67 -14.16 26.16
C HIS A 182 8.45 -15.39 27.05
N PRO A 183 8.88 -15.36 28.34
CA PRO A 183 9.00 -16.57 29.16
C PRO A 183 7.65 -17.24 29.45
N GLU A 184 6.56 -16.46 29.41
CA GLU A 184 5.21 -16.95 29.71
C GLU A 184 4.41 -17.36 28.46
N LYS A 185 4.97 -17.23 27.24
CA LYS A 185 4.29 -17.72 26.04
C LYS A 185 4.30 -19.25 26.03
N ARG A 186 3.12 -19.86 25.88
CA ARG A 186 3.00 -21.34 25.84
C ARG A 186 3.56 -21.91 24.54
N ASN A 187 3.42 -21.16 23.45
CA ASN A 187 3.95 -21.51 22.14
C ASN A 187 4.65 -20.29 21.52
N ALA A 188 5.66 -20.53 20.67
CA ALA A 188 6.40 -19.46 20.00
C ALA A 188 5.51 -18.58 19.10
N THR A 189 4.43 -19.15 18.57
CA THR A 189 3.46 -18.46 17.71
C THR A 189 2.36 -17.74 18.47
N ASP A 190 2.30 -17.85 19.80
CA ASP A 190 1.29 -17.14 20.60
C ASP A 190 1.54 -15.63 20.56
N PHE A 191 0.46 -14.86 20.45
CA PHE A 191 0.51 -13.41 20.24
C PHE A 191 -0.44 -12.68 21.19
N ALA A 192 -0.08 -11.45 21.54
CA ALA A 192 -0.87 -10.64 22.46
C ALA A 192 -2.20 -10.23 21.82
N LEU A 193 -3.27 -10.34 22.61
CA LEU A 193 -4.58 -9.78 22.32
C LEU A 193 -4.78 -8.47 23.06
N TRP A 194 -4.32 -8.40 24.31
CA TRP A 194 -4.34 -7.22 25.17
C TRP A 194 -3.07 -7.20 26.01
N LYS A 195 -2.33 -6.11 26.03
CA LYS A 195 -1.16 -5.91 26.89
C LYS A 195 -1.55 -5.04 28.07
N LEU A 196 -1.08 -5.37 29.27
CA LEU A 196 -1.28 -4.55 30.46
C LEU A 196 -0.29 -3.39 30.46
N SER A 197 -0.77 -2.22 30.86
CA SER A 197 0.12 -1.08 31.11
C SER A 197 0.93 -1.34 32.39
N PRO A 198 2.20 -0.91 32.46
CA PRO A 198 2.97 -0.98 33.70
C PRO A 198 2.21 -0.32 34.85
N SER A 199 2.22 -0.95 36.03
CA SER A 199 1.62 -0.37 37.22
C SER A 199 2.35 0.93 37.60
N THR A 200 1.62 1.87 38.19
CA THR A 200 2.01 3.26 38.48
C THR A 200 3.26 3.45 39.37
N GLY A 201 3.96 2.37 39.74
CA GLY A 201 5.22 2.40 40.50
C GLY A 201 6.50 2.48 39.64
N SER A 202 6.43 2.26 38.32
CA SER A 202 7.59 2.36 37.41
C SER A 202 7.87 3.78 36.88
N GLY A 203 7.03 4.75 37.21
CA GLY A 203 7.16 6.15 36.77
C GLY A 203 6.82 6.42 35.30
N GLN A 204 6.54 5.39 34.49
CA GLN A 204 6.15 5.55 33.07
C GLN A 204 4.65 5.30 32.89
N LYS A 205 3.88 6.39 32.75
CA LYS A 205 2.46 6.33 32.38
C LYS A 205 2.32 6.40 30.87
N ARG A 206 1.71 5.38 30.27
CA ARG A 206 1.43 5.33 28.83
C ARG A 206 0.36 6.36 28.44
N GLN A 207 0.48 6.97 27.27
CA GLN A 207 -0.51 7.97 26.83
C GLN A 207 -1.83 7.36 26.34
N MET A 208 -1.76 6.15 25.78
CA MET A 208 -2.87 5.47 25.11
C MET A 208 -3.11 4.11 25.78
N GLU A 209 -3.90 4.16 26.85
CA GLU A 209 -4.32 3.01 27.65
C GLU A 209 -5.80 3.14 28.03
N TRP A 210 -6.46 2.00 28.24
CA TRP A 210 -7.90 1.92 28.49
C TRP A 210 -8.20 0.89 29.58
N PRO A 211 -9.27 1.10 30.36
CA PRO A 211 -9.75 0.08 31.29
C PRO A 211 -10.29 -1.12 30.52
N SER A 212 -9.97 -2.32 31.00
CA SER A 212 -10.45 -3.58 30.46
C SER A 212 -10.78 -4.57 31.59
N PRO A 213 -11.46 -5.69 31.28
CA PRO A 213 -11.74 -6.74 32.26
C PRO A 213 -10.48 -7.39 32.86
N TRP A 214 -9.34 -7.24 32.19
CA TRP A 214 -8.07 -7.84 32.57
C TRP A 214 -7.13 -6.83 33.25
N GLY A 215 -7.55 -5.58 33.39
CA GLY A 215 -6.73 -4.47 33.88
C GLY A 215 -6.58 -3.33 32.86
N VAL A 216 -5.96 -2.24 33.27
CA VAL A 216 -5.65 -1.11 32.38
C VAL A 216 -4.56 -1.53 31.40
N GLY A 217 -4.76 -1.25 30.12
CA GLY A 217 -3.82 -1.66 29.09
C GLY A 217 -4.20 -1.21 27.69
N PHE A 218 -3.76 -1.95 26.68
CA PHE A 218 -3.92 -1.60 25.28
C PHE A 218 -4.03 -2.84 24.38
N PRO A 219 -4.64 -2.72 23.21
CA PRO A 219 -4.79 -3.85 22.30
C PRO A 219 -3.46 -4.31 21.68
N GLY A 220 -3.34 -5.61 21.44
CA GLY A 220 -2.32 -6.16 20.55
C GLY A 220 -2.61 -5.80 19.09
N TRP A 221 -1.58 -5.71 18.25
CA TRP A 221 -1.70 -5.18 16.89
C TRP A 221 -2.77 -5.89 16.04
N HIS A 222 -2.86 -7.21 16.13
CA HIS A 222 -3.74 -8.02 15.27
C HIS A 222 -5.23 -7.86 15.59
N ILE A 223 -5.59 -7.66 16.87
CA ILE A 223 -7.00 -7.69 17.31
C ILE A 223 -7.81 -6.53 16.74
N GLU A 224 -7.12 -5.43 16.44
CA GLU A 224 -7.68 -4.22 15.87
C GLU A 224 -8.37 -4.50 14.54
N CYS A 225 -7.63 -5.11 13.60
CA CYS A 225 -8.11 -5.36 12.24
C CYS A 225 -9.27 -6.37 12.21
N SER A 226 -9.18 -7.45 13.01
CA SER A 226 -10.27 -8.42 13.17
C SER A 226 -11.55 -7.74 13.68
N ALA A 227 -11.47 -6.98 14.77
CA ALA A 227 -12.64 -6.35 15.38
C ALA A 227 -13.26 -5.27 14.47
N MET A 228 -12.42 -4.40 13.89
CA MET A 228 -12.90 -3.30 13.05
C MET A 228 -13.48 -3.79 11.73
N SER A 229 -12.81 -4.71 11.03
CA SER A 229 -13.31 -5.26 9.77
C SER A 229 -14.67 -5.93 9.96
N MET A 230 -14.82 -6.76 11.00
CA MET A 230 -16.08 -7.44 11.30
C MET A 230 -17.21 -6.48 11.66
N LYS A 231 -16.92 -5.40 12.40
CA LYS A 231 -17.91 -4.35 12.72
C LYS A 231 -18.55 -3.76 11.46
N TYR A 232 -17.74 -3.44 10.45
CA TYR A 232 -18.22 -2.73 9.26
C TYR A 232 -18.68 -3.64 8.12
N LEU A 233 -18.12 -4.84 8.00
CA LEU A 233 -18.33 -5.72 6.84
C LEU A 233 -19.02 -7.05 7.20
N GLY A 234 -19.15 -7.36 8.49
CA GLY A 234 -19.71 -8.61 9.00
C GLY A 234 -18.65 -9.69 9.24
N THR A 235 -19.08 -10.86 9.71
CA THR A 235 -18.17 -11.94 10.17
C THR A 235 -17.35 -12.59 9.07
N THR A 236 -17.77 -12.47 7.81
CA THR A 236 -17.04 -12.98 6.65
C THR A 236 -16.93 -11.87 5.61
N LEU A 237 -15.71 -11.54 5.23
CA LEU A 237 -15.37 -10.52 4.25
C LEU A 237 -15.37 -11.10 2.83
N ASP A 238 -15.64 -10.28 1.82
CA ASP A 238 -15.39 -10.68 0.44
C ASP A 238 -13.89 -10.74 0.19
N ILE A 239 -13.20 -9.61 0.38
CA ILE A 239 -11.77 -9.46 0.08
C ILE A 239 -11.04 -8.82 1.25
N HIS A 240 -9.89 -9.40 1.62
CA HIS A 240 -8.93 -8.84 2.57
C HIS A 240 -7.58 -8.63 1.87
N CYS A 241 -7.00 -7.44 2.00
CA CYS A 241 -5.75 -7.05 1.35
C CYS A 241 -4.67 -6.56 2.33
N GLY A 242 -3.40 -6.72 1.91
CA GLY A 242 -2.24 -6.14 2.59
C GLY A 242 -0.94 -6.38 1.82
N GLY A 243 0.21 -6.15 2.45
CA GLY A 243 1.52 -6.52 1.92
C GLY A 243 1.84 -8.01 2.14
N ILE A 244 2.79 -8.57 1.39
CA ILE A 244 3.21 -9.97 1.59
C ILE A 244 3.81 -10.24 2.98
N ASP A 245 4.34 -9.22 3.67
CA ASP A 245 4.78 -9.29 5.07
C ASP A 245 3.64 -9.60 6.05
N HIS A 246 2.39 -9.27 5.71
CA HIS A 246 1.27 -9.56 6.59
C HIS A 246 0.90 -11.05 6.60
N ILE A 247 1.25 -11.81 5.56
CA ILE A 247 0.91 -13.24 5.42
C ILE A 247 1.42 -14.07 6.63
N PRO A 248 2.73 -14.08 6.96
CA PRO A 248 3.29 -14.93 8.01
C PRO A 248 2.65 -14.73 9.38
N ILE A 249 2.46 -13.47 9.78
CA ILE A 249 2.07 -13.16 11.17
C ILE A 249 0.71 -12.47 11.18
N HIS A 250 0.62 -11.25 10.67
CA HIS A 250 -0.55 -10.38 10.89
C HIS A 250 -1.88 -11.00 10.42
N HIS A 251 -1.99 -11.35 9.14
CA HIS A 251 -3.22 -11.92 8.57
C HIS A 251 -3.47 -13.36 9.05
N THR A 252 -2.41 -14.13 9.35
CA THR A 252 -2.55 -15.45 9.98
C THR A 252 -3.19 -15.33 11.37
N ASN A 253 -2.79 -14.32 12.15
CA ASN A 253 -3.35 -14.03 13.47
C ASN A 253 -4.79 -13.51 13.38
N GLU A 254 -5.10 -12.66 12.40
CA GLU A 254 -6.47 -12.19 12.17
C GLU A 254 -7.45 -13.32 11.80
N ILE A 255 -7.00 -14.26 10.95
CA ILE A 255 -7.76 -15.48 10.65
C ILE A 255 -8.03 -16.24 11.95
N ALA A 256 -7.01 -16.48 12.76
CA ALA A 256 -7.15 -17.22 14.01
C ALA A 256 -8.14 -16.55 14.96
N GLN A 257 -8.02 -15.24 15.19
CA GLN A 257 -8.93 -14.48 16.03
C GLN A 257 -10.38 -14.53 15.50
N SER A 258 -10.57 -14.24 14.22
CA SER A 258 -11.90 -14.08 13.64
C SER A 258 -12.62 -15.42 13.46
N GLU A 259 -11.93 -16.45 12.97
CA GLU A 259 -12.51 -17.78 12.75
C GLU A 259 -12.74 -18.52 14.07
N ALA A 260 -11.85 -18.38 15.08
CA ALA A 260 -12.10 -18.93 16.41
C ALA A 260 -13.30 -18.26 17.10
N ALA A 261 -13.41 -16.93 16.98
CA ALA A 261 -14.51 -16.18 17.58
C ALA A 261 -15.85 -16.46 16.89
N THR A 262 -15.88 -16.68 15.58
CA THR A 262 -17.15 -16.77 14.82
C THR A 262 -17.52 -18.18 14.35
N GLY A 263 -16.55 -19.10 14.25
CA GLY A 263 -16.71 -20.41 13.63
C GLY A 263 -16.93 -20.38 12.12
N LYS A 264 -16.69 -19.23 11.46
CA LYS A 264 -16.91 -19.02 10.03
C LYS A 264 -15.60 -18.60 9.35
N PRO A 265 -15.43 -18.86 8.04
CA PRO A 265 -14.31 -18.32 7.28
C PRO A 265 -14.24 -16.79 7.41
N PHE A 266 -13.06 -16.24 7.68
CA PHE A 266 -12.93 -14.81 7.92
C PHE A 266 -12.99 -13.98 6.63
N ALA A 267 -12.28 -14.39 5.58
CA ALA A 267 -12.36 -13.76 4.26
C ALA A 267 -12.35 -14.82 3.15
N ARG A 268 -13.05 -14.55 2.05
CA ARG A 268 -13.10 -15.46 0.90
C ARG A 268 -11.87 -15.34 0.01
N TYR A 269 -11.41 -14.12 -0.24
CA TYR A 269 -10.25 -13.84 -1.08
C TYR A 269 -9.20 -13.04 -0.31
N TRP A 270 -7.98 -13.55 -0.27
CA TRP A 270 -6.81 -12.89 0.31
C TRP A 270 -5.88 -12.44 -0.81
N LEU A 271 -5.64 -11.14 -0.94
CA LEU A 271 -4.79 -10.56 -1.98
C LEU A 271 -3.63 -9.80 -1.34
N HIS A 272 -2.40 -10.12 -1.75
CA HIS A 272 -1.20 -9.51 -1.17
C HIS A 272 -0.30 -8.89 -2.23
N GLY A 273 0.16 -7.67 -1.99
CA GLY A 273 1.10 -6.95 -2.84
C GLY A 273 2.56 -7.25 -2.47
N GLU A 274 3.39 -7.47 -3.49
CA GLU A 274 4.83 -7.71 -3.36
C GLU A 274 5.60 -6.44 -3.00
N PHE A 275 6.79 -6.61 -2.41
CA PHE A 275 7.60 -5.48 -1.96
C PHE A 275 8.16 -4.63 -3.09
N LEU A 276 8.26 -3.33 -2.81
CA LEU A 276 9.22 -2.47 -3.49
C LEU A 276 10.60 -2.67 -2.86
N THR A 277 11.59 -3.04 -3.67
CA THR A 277 12.98 -3.25 -3.24
C THR A 277 13.88 -2.12 -3.75
N VAL A 278 15.07 -1.99 -3.18
CA VAL A 278 16.18 -1.15 -3.63
C VAL A 278 17.45 -2.03 -3.67
N ASP A 279 18.58 -1.54 -4.18
CA ASP A 279 19.82 -2.35 -4.28
C ASP A 279 20.26 -2.95 -2.94
N SER A 280 19.98 -2.28 -1.82
CA SER A 280 20.24 -2.77 -0.46
C SER A 280 19.20 -3.77 0.09
N GLY A 281 18.25 -4.22 -0.72
CA GLY A 281 17.20 -5.17 -0.34
C GLY A 281 15.81 -4.53 -0.22
N ARG A 282 15.06 -4.86 0.84
CA ARG A 282 13.72 -4.30 1.06
C ARG A 282 13.81 -2.81 1.44
N MET A 283 12.88 -2.00 0.93
CA MET A 283 12.70 -0.63 1.43
C MET A 283 11.97 -0.64 2.77
N GLY A 284 12.55 0.00 3.78
CA GLY A 284 11.89 0.23 5.05
C GLY A 284 12.63 1.23 5.92
N LYS A 285 12.06 1.49 7.11
CA LYS A 285 12.60 2.47 8.06
C LYS A 285 13.83 1.91 8.79
N SER A 286 13.80 0.64 9.14
CA SER A 286 14.88 -0.09 9.83
C SER A 286 16.14 -0.19 8.98
N GLU A 287 16.01 -0.13 7.67
CA GLU A 287 17.08 -0.32 6.68
C GLU A 287 17.75 1.01 6.27
N GLY A 288 17.29 2.15 6.78
CA GLY A 288 17.86 3.47 6.49
C GLY A 288 17.64 3.97 5.04
N ASN A 289 16.92 3.22 4.21
CA ASN A 289 16.64 3.52 2.80
C ASN A 289 15.21 4.07 2.59
N PHE A 290 14.65 4.70 3.63
CA PHE A 290 13.30 5.23 3.70
C PHE A 290 13.09 6.42 2.74
N ILE A 291 12.25 6.25 1.71
CA ILE A 291 11.91 7.32 0.76
C ILE A 291 10.43 7.70 0.92
N PRO A 292 10.11 8.85 1.55
CA PRO A 292 8.74 9.34 1.63
C PRO A 292 8.31 10.00 0.30
N LEU A 293 7.00 10.04 0.03
CA LEU A 293 6.50 10.60 -1.24
C LEU A 293 6.84 12.09 -1.43
N HIS A 294 6.90 12.87 -0.34
CA HIS A 294 7.25 14.30 -0.44
C HIS A 294 8.66 14.53 -1.00
N LEU A 295 9.60 13.59 -0.79
CA LEU A 295 10.94 13.69 -1.35
C LEU A 295 10.91 13.65 -2.89
N LEU A 296 10.00 12.87 -3.48
CA LEU A 296 9.81 12.85 -4.94
C LEU A 296 9.32 14.22 -5.43
N ILE A 297 8.39 14.84 -4.70
CA ILE A 297 7.84 16.17 -5.02
C ILE A 297 8.91 17.25 -4.87
N GLU A 298 9.74 17.20 -3.83
CA GLU A 298 10.88 18.12 -3.63
C GLU A 298 11.90 18.01 -4.76
N ARG A 299 12.13 16.79 -5.25
CA ARG A 299 12.93 16.52 -6.47
C ARG A 299 12.19 16.86 -7.77
N ARG A 300 11.02 17.51 -7.67
CA ARG A 300 10.16 17.97 -8.77
C ARG A 300 9.65 16.83 -9.66
N ILE A 301 9.57 15.62 -9.13
CA ILE A 301 9.00 14.46 -9.83
C ILE A 301 7.50 14.44 -9.56
N ASN A 302 6.71 14.29 -10.62
CA ASN A 302 5.27 14.16 -10.50
C ASN A 302 4.91 12.84 -9.76
N PRO A 303 4.13 12.85 -8.67
CA PRO A 303 3.69 11.62 -7.99
C PRO A 303 3.01 10.60 -8.90
N LEU A 304 2.32 11.04 -9.96
CA LEU A 304 1.70 10.14 -10.93
C LEU A 304 2.71 9.46 -11.86
N ALA A 305 3.94 9.97 -11.98
CA ALA A 305 5.05 9.23 -12.60
C ALA A 305 5.44 8.01 -11.74
N TYR A 306 5.45 8.16 -10.41
CA TYR A 306 5.65 7.01 -9.52
C TYR A 306 4.50 6.01 -9.64
N ARG A 307 3.25 6.48 -9.65
CA ARG A 307 2.10 5.60 -9.95
C ARG A 307 2.29 4.88 -11.29
N TYR A 308 2.69 5.60 -12.34
CA TYR A 308 2.95 5.04 -13.66
C TYR A 308 4.05 3.97 -13.65
N LEU A 309 5.14 4.17 -12.89
CA LEU A 309 6.18 3.16 -12.66
C LEU A 309 5.56 1.88 -12.08
N LEU A 310 4.71 2.01 -11.05
CA LEU A 310 4.08 0.87 -10.40
C LEU A 310 3.18 0.05 -11.34
N LEU A 311 2.53 0.70 -12.31
CA LEU A 311 1.67 0.03 -13.29
C LEU A 311 2.43 -0.83 -14.29
N GLN A 312 3.75 -0.66 -14.41
CA GLN A 312 4.59 -1.43 -15.34
C GLN A 312 4.95 -2.81 -14.81
N THR A 313 4.72 -3.09 -13.52
CA THR A 313 5.00 -4.39 -12.90
C THR A 313 3.77 -4.91 -12.19
N HIS A 314 3.46 -6.20 -12.37
CA HIS A 314 2.32 -6.83 -11.73
C HIS A 314 2.41 -6.71 -10.19
N TYR A 315 1.30 -6.47 -9.50
CA TYR A 315 1.32 -6.20 -8.05
C TYR A 315 1.91 -7.34 -7.21
N ARG A 316 1.84 -8.57 -7.73
CA ARG A 316 2.42 -9.81 -7.15
C ARG A 316 3.84 -10.12 -7.61
N LYS A 317 4.57 -9.14 -8.16
CA LYS A 317 5.99 -9.28 -8.51
C LYS A 317 6.82 -8.26 -7.73
N PRO A 318 7.99 -8.61 -7.20
CA PRO A 318 8.91 -7.62 -6.65
C PRO A 318 9.19 -6.53 -7.69
N LEU A 319 9.27 -5.28 -7.24
CA LEU A 319 9.63 -4.16 -8.11
C LEU A 319 10.87 -3.48 -7.52
N MET A 320 11.96 -3.50 -8.27
CA MET A 320 13.18 -2.79 -7.92
C MET A 320 13.02 -1.30 -8.23
N PHE A 321 13.20 -0.48 -7.21
CA PHE A 321 13.22 0.97 -7.30
C PHE A 321 14.64 1.45 -7.50
N SER A 322 14.82 2.28 -8.53
CA SER A 322 15.97 3.17 -8.68
C SER A 322 15.48 4.55 -9.12
N TRP A 323 16.31 5.58 -8.92
CA TRP A 323 15.98 6.93 -9.37
C TRP A 323 15.91 6.99 -10.90
N GLU A 324 16.76 6.25 -11.59
CA GLU A 324 16.80 6.13 -13.06
C GLU A 324 15.49 5.51 -13.58
N ALA A 325 15.00 4.45 -12.93
CA ALA A 325 13.72 3.83 -13.27
C ALA A 325 12.56 4.81 -13.06
N LEU A 326 12.57 5.59 -11.97
CA LEU A 326 11.53 6.61 -11.72
C LEU A 326 11.58 7.75 -12.76
N LEU A 327 12.75 8.26 -13.11
CA LEU A 327 12.91 9.29 -14.13
C LEU A 327 12.49 8.78 -15.52
N SER A 328 12.79 7.52 -15.83
CA SER A 328 12.32 6.86 -17.06
C SER A 328 10.80 6.74 -17.08
N ALA A 329 10.18 6.38 -15.95
CA ALA A 329 8.74 6.34 -15.80
C ALA A 329 8.10 7.73 -15.90
N GLU A 330 8.75 8.78 -15.40
CA GLU A 330 8.31 10.16 -15.59
C GLU A 330 8.28 10.55 -17.06
N LEU A 331 9.34 10.25 -17.80
CA LEU A 331 9.39 10.49 -19.24
C LEU A 331 8.29 9.70 -19.97
N GLY A 332 8.10 8.41 -19.61
CA GLY A 332 7.03 7.57 -20.16
C GLY A 332 5.63 8.16 -19.90
N TYR A 333 5.38 8.62 -18.69
CA TYR A 333 4.12 9.25 -18.32
C TYR A 333 3.89 10.58 -19.07
N ARG A 334 4.92 11.42 -19.21
CA ARG A 334 4.85 12.65 -20.01
C ARG A 334 4.60 12.36 -21.48
N ASN A 335 5.23 11.33 -22.03
CA ASN A 335 5.00 10.88 -23.40
C ASN A 335 3.57 10.38 -23.58
N LEU A 336 3.01 9.66 -22.60
CA LEU A 336 1.61 9.22 -22.61
C LEU A 336 0.68 10.44 -22.69
N ILE A 337 0.90 11.45 -21.85
CA ILE A 337 0.14 12.71 -21.87
C ILE A 337 0.26 13.39 -23.23
N ALA A 338 1.47 13.47 -23.79
CA ALA A 338 1.70 14.10 -25.10
C ALA A 338 0.92 13.42 -26.23
N HIS A 339 0.88 12.08 -26.24
CA HIS A 339 0.05 11.34 -27.19
C HIS A 339 -1.43 11.66 -26.99
N VAL A 340 -1.92 11.66 -25.75
CA VAL A 340 -3.32 11.98 -25.42
C VAL A 340 -3.71 13.40 -25.87
N VAL A 341 -2.83 14.38 -25.71
CA VAL A 341 -3.05 15.76 -26.18
C VAL A 341 -3.14 15.81 -27.71
N ALA A 342 -2.38 14.98 -28.43
CA ALA A 342 -2.38 14.92 -29.89
C ALA A 342 -3.58 14.15 -30.48
N LEU A 343 -4.29 13.35 -29.67
CA LEU A 343 -5.46 12.61 -30.13
C LEU A 343 -6.61 13.54 -30.53
N GLN A 344 -7.37 13.13 -31.53
CA GLN A 344 -8.54 13.90 -31.96
C GLN A 344 -9.64 13.90 -30.87
N PRO A 345 -10.27 15.06 -30.61
CA PRO A 345 -11.39 15.16 -29.68
C PRO A 345 -12.67 14.62 -30.35
N LYS A 346 -12.77 13.29 -30.48
CA LYS A 346 -13.97 12.60 -30.99
C LYS A 346 -14.89 12.15 -29.85
N THR A 347 -16.19 12.08 -30.14
CA THR A 347 -17.23 11.64 -29.20
C THR A 347 -17.43 10.12 -29.17
N THR A 348 -16.84 9.39 -30.13
CA THR A 348 -16.91 7.93 -30.22
C THR A 348 -15.89 7.27 -29.30
N THR A 349 -16.21 6.07 -28.81
CA THR A 349 -15.31 5.25 -28.00
C THR A 349 -14.93 3.97 -28.72
N ASP A 350 -13.65 3.58 -28.64
CA ASP A 350 -13.18 2.28 -29.12
C ASP A 350 -13.55 1.19 -28.10
N LYS A 351 -14.66 0.50 -28.36
CA LYS A 351 -15.16 -0.58 -27.51
C LYS A 351 -14.22 -1.78 -27.47
N THR A 352 -13.48 -2.03 -28.55
CA THR A 352 -12.56 -3.17 -28.65
C THR A 352 -11.37 -2.95 -27.73
N LEU A 353 -10.77 -1.76 -27.76
CA LEU A 353 -9.69 -1.39 -26.84
C LEU A 353 -10.16 -1.38 -25.38
N ILE A 354 -11.34 -0.81 -25.09
CA ILE A 354 -11.93 -0.83 -23.75
C ILE A 354 -12.09 -2.27 -23.25
N ALA A 355 -12.67 -3.16 -24.06
CA ALA A 355 -12.82 -4.56 -23.67
C ALA A 355 -11.47 -5.25 -23.45
N LYS A 356 -10.44 -4.95 -24.27
CA LYS A 356 -9.09 -5.51 -24.10
C LYS A 356 -8.45 -5.09 -22.79
N VAL A 357 -8.47 -3.80 -22.47
CA VAL A 357 -7.94 -3.26 -21.20
C VAL A 357 -8.72 -3.79 -20.00
N GLN A 358 -10.05 -3.79 -20.09
CA GLN A 358 -10.91 -4.34 -19.03
C GLN A 358 -10.57 -5.81 -18.76
N ARG A 359 -10.37 -6.64 -19.79
CA ARG A 359 -10.00 -8.05 -19.63
C ARG A 359 -8.65 -8.24 -18.92
N ALA A 360 -7.67 -7.38 -19.19
CA ALA A 360 -6.39 -7.43 -18.49
C ALA A 360 -6.56 -7.12 -17.00
N PHE A 361 -7.38 -6.13 -16.62
CA PHE A 361 -7.70 -5.89 -15.21
C PHE A 361 -8.56 -7.00 -14.58
N GLU A 362 -9.47 -7.61 -15.35
CA GLU A 362 -10.27 -8.75 -14.91
C GLU A 362 -9.43 -10.02 -14.71
N ASP A 363 -8.27 -10.15 -15.35
CA ASP A 363 -7.31 -11.24 -15.11
C ASP A 363 -6.25 -10.84 -14.07
N ASP A 364 -6.62 -10.88 -12.80
CA ASP A 364 -5.73 -10.66 -11.65
C ASP A 364 -5.06 -9.28 -11.65
N LEU A 365 -5.78 -8.24 -12.10
CA LEU A 365 -5.29 -6.85 -12.09
C LEU A 365 -4.00 -6.67 -12.92
N ASN A 366 -3.93 -7.26 -14.12
CA ASN A 366 -2.76 -7.20 -14.99
C ASN A 366 -2.56 -5.81 -15.62
N ALA A 367 -2.16 -4.84 -14.80
CA ALA A 367 -1.88 -3.46 -15.19
C ALA A 367 -0.79 -3.32 -16.26
N PRO A 368 0.31 -4.12 -16.27
CA PRO A 368 1.31 -4.06 -17.33
C PRO A 368 0.74 -4.40 -18.71
N GLU A 369 -0.06 -5.47 -18.81
CA GLU A 369 -0.70 -5.86 -20.06
C GLU A 369 -1.73 -4.81 -20.52
N ALA A 370 -2.53 -4.31 -19.58
CA ALA A 370 -3.47 -3.22 -19.83
C ALA A 370 -2.76 -1.97 -20.39
N LEU A 371 -1.66 -1.56 -19.76
CA LEU A 371 -0.89 -0.39 -20.15
C LEU A 371 -0.20 -0.60 -21.52
N ALA A 372 0.32 -1.79 -21.78
CA ALA A 372 0.89 -2.14 -23.09
C ALA A 372 -0.16 -2.06 -24.21
N ALA A 373 -1.39 -2.53 -23.95
CA ALA A 373 -2.48 -2.44 -24.92
C ALA A 373 -2.83 -0.98 -25.28
N VAL A 374 -2.80 -0.06 -24.31
CA VAL A 374 -2.98 1.38 -24.54
C VAL A 374 -1.88 1.93 -25.44
N TRP A 375 -0.62 1.61 -25.15
CA TRP A 375 0.52 2.09 -25.96
C TRP A 375 0.50 1.59 -27.40
N VAL A 376 0.16 0.32 -27.62
CA VAL A 376 -0.01 -0.24 -28.98
C VAL A 376 -1.10 0.52 -29.74
N ALA A 377 -2.23 0.82 -29.10
CA ALA A 377 -3.32 1.57 -29.73
C ALA A 377 -2.91 3.02 -30.05
N LEU A 378 -2.23 3.71 -29.13
CA LEU A 378 -1.76 5.09 -29.32
C LEU A 378 -0.77 5.24 -30.47
N LYS A 379 0.01 4.20 -30.77
CA LYS A 379 1.02 4.18 -31.85
C LYS A 379 0.51 3.57 -33.16
N SER A 380 -0.75 3.15 -33.22
CA SER A 380 -1.33 2.55 -34.42
C SER A 380 -1.62 3.59 -35.51
N ALA A 381 -1.80 3.15 -36.76
CA ALA A 381 -2.19 4.02 -37.86
C ALA A 381 -3.55 4.70 -37.64
N THR A 382 -4.41 4.12 -36.80
CA THR A 382 -5.72 4.65 -36.41
C THR A 382 -5.82 4.77 -34.89
N PRO A 383 -5.21 5.79 -34.26
CA PRO A 383 -5.23 5.96 -32.81
C PRO A 383 -6.65 6.12 -32.24
N PRO A 384 -6.87 5.73 -30.97
CA PRO A 384 -8.17 5.89 -30.32
C PRO A 384 -8.52 7.37 -30.09
N SER A 385 -9.78 7.65 -29.78
CA SER A 385 -10.21 9.00 -29.37
C SER A 385 -9.72 9.36 -27.96
N GLN A 386 -9.63 10.66 -27.65
CA GLN A 386 -9.41 11.13 -26.27
C GLN A 386 -10.43 10.57 -25.29
N LYS A 387 -11.71 10.53 -25.69
CA LYS A 387 -12.80 9.98 -24.87
C LYS A 387 -12.56 8.51 -24.51
N THR A 388 -12.01 7.72 -25.43
CA THR A 388 -11.63 6.32 -25.16
C THR A 388 -10.55 6.28 -24.08
N VAL A 389 -9.47 7.03 -24.24
CA VAL A 389 -8.36 7.01 -23.28
C VAL A 389 -8.78 7.50 -21.90
N PHE A 390 -9.63 8.53 -21.83
CA PHE A 390 -10.18 9.00 -20.55
C PHE A 390 -11.10 7.97 -19.88
N ALA A 391 -11.84 7.17 -20.66
CA ALA A 391 -12.62 6.06 -20.11
C ALA A 391 -11.69 4.97 -19.55
N LEU A 392 -10.60 4.66 -20.25
CA LEU A 392 -9.59 3.69 -19.79
C LEU A 392 -8.87 4.16 -18.51
N ASP A 393 -8.65 5.47 -18.36
CA ASP A 393 -7.98 6.05 -17.18
C ASP A 393 -8.75 5.84 -15.87
N ALA A 394 -10.04 5.46 -15.94
CA ALA A 394 -10.81 5.08 -14.76
C ALA A 394 -10.19 3.88 -14.00
N TRP A 395 -9.55 2.94 -14.72
CA TRP A 395 -8.83 1.82 -14.12
C TRP A 395 -7.42 2.19 -13.68
N PHE A 396 -6.69 2.96 -14.50
CA PHE A 396 -5.29 3.29 -14.23
C PHE A 396 -5.10 4.35 -13.15
N GLY A 397 -6.01 5.33 -13.03
CA GLY A 397 -5.90 6.43 -12.08
C GLY A 397 -4.75 7.39 -12.38
N LEU A 398 -4.39 7.60 -13.64
CA LEU A 398 -3.30 8.48 -14.06
C LEU A 398 -3.72 9.94 -14.27
N ASP A 399 -5.00 10.28 -14.05
CA ASP A 399 -5.54 11.65 -14.15
C ASP A 399 -5.22 12.31 -15.51
N LEU A 400 -5.27 11.52 -16.58
CA LEU A 400 -4.84 11.90 -17.93
C LEU A 400 -5.66 13.07 -18.47
N LYS A 401 -6.95 13.14 -18.13
CA LYS A 401 -7.80 14.28 -18.52
C LYS A 401 -7.25 15.58 -17.96
N LYS A 402 -7.02 15.66 -16.64
CA LYS A 402 -6.47 16.87 -16.03
C LYS A 402 -5.06 17.18 -16.52
N ALA A 403 -4.22 16.15 -16.68
CA ALA A 403 -2.86 16.31 -17.18
C ALA A 403 -2.84 16.86 -18.62
N SER A 404 -3.75 16.41 -19.49
CA SER A 404 -3.85 16.88 -20.88
C SER A 404 -4.29 18.33 -21.03
N LEU A 405 -4.97 18.90 -20.02
CA LEU A 405 -5.41 20.30 -20.01
C LEU A 405 -4.32 21.29 -19.58
N LYS A 406 -3.18 20.81 -19.06
CA LYS A 406 -2.07 21.69 -18.68
C LYS A 406 -1.44 22.31 -19.93
N LYS A 407 -1.29 23.64 -19.95
CA LYS A 407 -0.62 24.36 -21.05
C LYS A 407 0.83 23.88 -21.18
N LYS A 408 1.29 23.68 -22.43
CA LYS A 408 2.70 23.40 -22.72
C LYS A 408 3.55 24.56 -22.21
N THR A 409 4.50 24.28 -21.33
CA THR A 409 5.49 25.26 -20.89
C THR A 409 6.49 25.50 -22.02
N ARG A 410 6.67 26.75 -22.44
CA ARG A 410 7.71 27.11 -23.41
C ARG A 410 9.09 26.96 -22.77
N VAL A 411 9.96 26.17 -23.41
CA VAL A 411 11.37 26.00 -22.99
C VAL A 411 12.14 27.29 -23.31
N PRO A 412 12.79 27.96 -22.32
CA PRO A 412 13.64 29.12 -22.56
C PRO A 412 14.83 28.77 -23.44
N ALA A 413 15.30 29.73 -24.24
CA ALA A 413 16.45 29.53 -25.15
C ALA A 413 17.72 29.11 -24.39
N ALA A 414 17.95 29.68 -23.19
CA ALA A 414 19.08 29.32 -22.34
C ALA A 414 19.09 27.81 -21.96
N ILE A 415 17.91 27.23 -21.70
CA ILE A 415 17.80 25.80 -21.35
C ILE A 415 18.03 24.91 -22.57
N LYS A 416 17.56 25.34 -23.75
CA LYS A 416 17.86 24.63 -25.00
C LYS A 416 19.36 24.60 -25.28
N LYS A 417 20.05 25.74 -25.06
CA LYS A 417 21.50 25.84 -25.22
C LYS A 417 22.25 24.89 -24.27
N LEU A 418 21.89 24.87 -22.98
CA LEU A 418 22.49 23.94 -22.01
C LEU A 418 22.25 22.47 -22.39
N LEU A 419 21.08 22.15 -22.96
CA LEU A 419 20.78 20.80 -23.45
C LEU A 419 21.66 20.44 -24.66
N GLU A 420 21.82 21.35 -25.61
CA GLU A 420 22.69 21.16 -26.78
C GLU A 420 24.16 20.97 -26.37
N GLU A 421 24.67 21.80 -25.45
CA GLU A 421 26.01 21.67 -24.87
C GLU A 421 26.18 20.30 -24.18
N ARG A 422 25.16 19.83 -23.48
CA ARG A 422 25.16 18.50 -22.85
C ARG A 422 25.21 17.38 -23.88
N GLU A 423 24.44 17.48 -24.96
CA GLU A 423 24.46 16.45 -26.01
C GLU A 423 25.82 16.38 -26.70
N THR A 424 26.46 17.52 -26.96
CA THR A 424 27.84 17.57 -27.43
C THR A 424 28.79 16.88 -26.44
N ALA A 425 28.69 17.18 -25.15
CA ALA A 425 29.50 16.53 -24.12
C ALA A 425 29.31 15.01 -24.10
N ARG A 426 28.07 14.51 -24.24
CA ARG A 426 27.78 13.06 -24.33
C ARG A 426 28.36 12.43 -25.59
N ALA A 427 28.22 13.09 -26.75
CA ALA A 427 28.76 12.62 -28.02
C ALA A 427 30.30 12.50 -27.96
N GLU A 428 30.96 13.44 -27.26
CA GLU A 428 32.39 13.46 -26.99
C GLU A 428 32.81 12.56 -25.81
N LYS A 429 31.87 11.80 -25.21
CA LYS A 429 32.08 10.93 -24.04
C LYS A 429 32.61 11.67 -22.79
N LYS A 430 32.37 12.97 -22.68
CA LYS A 430 32.67 13.80 -21.51
C LYS A 430 31.54 13.69 -20.46
N TRP A 431 31.47 12.53 -19.79
CA TRP A 431 30.36 12.18 -18.90
C TRP A 431 30.21 13.14 -17.71
N GLN A 432 31.31 13.54 -17.07
CA GLN A 432 31.29 14.50 -15.95
C GLN A 432 30.66 15.83 -16.35
N LEU A 433 31.10 16.42 -17.47
CA LEU A 433 30.54 17.66 -17.98
C LEU A 433 29.05 17.52 -18.34
N ALA A 434 28.64 16.38 -18.90
CA ALA A 434 27.24 16.11 -19.21
C ALA A 434 26.36 16.04 -17.94
N ASP A 435 26.90 15.53 -16.84
CA ASP A 435 26.21 15.47 -15.54
C ASP A 435 26.17 16.84 -14.85
N GLU A 436 27.24 17.64 -14.94
CA GLU A 436 27.26 19.03 -14.47
C GLU A 436 26.20 19.88 -15.19
N LEU A 437 26.12 19.79 -16.52
CA LEU A 437 25.10 20.50 -17.31
C LEU A 437 23.69 20.04 -16.98
N ARG A 438 23.49 18.74 -16.68
CA ARG A 438 22.21 18.22 -16.17
C ARG A 438 21.83 18.86 -14.83
N ALA A 439 22.79 19.01 -13.92
CA ALA A 439 22.58 19.65 -12.62
C ALA A 439 22.24 21.15 -12.78
N GLN A 440 22.93 21.87 -13.67
CA GLN A 440 22.61 23.27 -13.97
C GLN A 440 21.19 23.45 -14.52
N ILE A 441 20.77 22.57 -15.44
CA ILE A 441 19.39 22.56 -15.95
C ILE A 441 18.40 22.34 -14.79
N LEU A 442 18.72 21.44 -13.85
CA LEU A 442 17.91 21.18 -12.66
C LEU A 442 17.75 22.40 -11.75
N GLU A 443 18.81 23.17 -11.53
CA GLU A 443 18.78 24.38 -10.70
C GLU A 443 17.83 25.45 -11.26
N THR A 444 17.72 25.56 -12.59
CA THR A 444 16.76 26.47 -13.25
C THR A 444 15.30 25.98 -13.17
N GLY A 445 15.07 24.81 -12.57
CA GLY A 445 13.76 24.18 -12.43
C GLY A 445 13.29 23.37 -13.63
N TRP A 446 14.19 23.03 -14.54
CA TRP A 446 13.97 22.14 -15.68
C TRP A 446 14.64 20.80 -15.43
N GLN A 447 14.15 19.73 -16.03
CA GLN A 447 14.75 18.40 -15.91
C GLN A 447 15.08 17.87 -17.28
N VAL A 448 16.12 17.04 -17.35
CA VAL A 448 16.52 16.31 -18.56
C VAL A 448 16.00 14.88 -18.48
N GLY A 449 15.32 14.43 -19.51
CA GLY A 449 14.99 13.02 -19.76
C GLY A 449 15.77 12.51 -20.97
N ASP A 450 16.39 11.35 -20.84
CA ASP A 450 17.12 10.72 -21.94
C ASP A 450 16.23 9.67 -22.61
N SER A 451 16.22 9.64 -23.94
CA SER A 451 15.47 8.64 -24.72
C SER A 451 16.31 8.15 -25.90
N SER A 452 15.87 7.08 -26.57
CA SER A 452 16.51 6.60 -27.80
C SER A 452 16.51 7.63 -28.93
N GLY A 453 15.65 8.66 -28.88
CA GLY A 453 15.60 9.76 -29.84
C GLY A 453 16.39 11.00 -29.42
N GLY A 454 17.26 10.90 -28.41
CA GLY A 454 18.00 12.03 -27.83
C GLY A 454 17.40 12.53 -26.52
N SER A 455 18.03 13.54 -25.93
CA SER A 455 17.61 14.12 -24.64
C SER A 455 16.56 15.21 -24.83
N VAL A 456 15.61 15.27 -23.89
CA VAL A 456 14.51 16.24 -23.86
C VAL A 456 14.48 16.97 -22.53
N VAL A 457 14.08 18.24 -22.54
CA VAL A 457 13.89 19.04 -21.32
C VAL A 457 12.42 19.29 -21.03
N TYR A 458 12.09 19.27 -19.75
CA TYR A 458 10.74 19.53 -19.28
C TYR A 458 10.72 20.22 -17.92
N LYS A 459 9.67 21.02 -17.68
CA LYS A 459 9.51 21.67 -16.38
C LYS A 459 8.97 20.66 -15.37
N GLY A 460 9.62 20.56 -14.23
CA GLY A 460 9.21 19.74 -13.08
C GLY A 460 7.81 20.09 -12.58
#